data_AF-A0A1E4IP81-F1
#
_entry.id   AF-A0A1E4IP81-F1
#
_cell.length_a   1.000
_cell.length_b   1.000
_cell.length_c   1.000
_cell.angle_alpha   90.00
_cell.angle_beta   90.00
_cell.angle_gamma   90.00
#
_symmetry.space_group_name_H-M   'P 1'
#
loop_
_entity.id
_entity.type
_entity.pdbx_description
1 polymer ?
#
loop_
_entity_poly.entity_id
_entity_poly.type
_entity_poly.pdbx_seq_one_letter_code
_entity_poly.pdbx_strand_id
1 'polypeptide(L)'
;MKKSKPPKKAGTYDIKKQWHWGRAMRELRIADFLKEGRLLLPGEYTGEGPATDDGTGALRTVGGIQVGAANYETGMMWVGRKLREGDLPSKPGGAAAN
;
A
#
# COMPACT_ATOMS: atom_id res chain seq x y z
N MET A 1 12.73 -5.03 -43.23
CA MET A 1 12.71 -3.89 -42.29
C MET A 1 11.73 -4.22 -41.16
N LYS A 2 12.22 -4.42 -39.92
CA LYS A 2 11.34 -4.64 -38.76
C LYS A 2 10.74 -3.30 -38.33
N LYS A 3 9.42 -3.12 -38.51
CA LYS A 3 8.70 -1.94 -38.01
C LYS A 3 8.71 -1.99 -36.47
N SER A 4 9.49 -1.09 -35.86
CA SER A 4 9.47 -0.84 -34.41
C SER A 4 8.10 -0.32 -34.01
N LYS A 5 7.43 -1.01 -33.09
CA LYS A 5 6.18 -0.52 -32.50
C LYS A 5 6.52 0.73 -31.67
N PRO A 6 5.77 1.85 -31.80
CA PRO A 6 6.01 3.03 -30.99
C PRO A 6 5.83 2.69 -29.50
N PRO A 7 6.61 3.31 -28.60
CA PRO A 7 6.45 3.09 -27.17
C PRO A 7 5.02 3.44 -26.77
N LYS A 8 4.35 2.49 -26.09
CA LYS A 8 3.00 2.66 -25.57
C LYS A 8 3.05 3.88 -24.64
N LYS A 9 2.36 4.98 -24.97
CA LYS A 9 2.24 6.14 -24.07
C LYS A 9 1.83 5.62 -22.70
N ALA A 10 2.66 5.82 -21.69
CA ALA A 10 2.28 5.54 -20.31
C ALA A 10 0.99 6.31 -20.05
N GLY A 11 -0.09 5.60 -19.73
CA GLY A 11 -1.35 6.25 -19.37
C GLY A 11 -1.08 7.27 -18.27
N THR A 12 -1.76 8.41 -18.32
CA THR A 12 -1.70 9.41 -17.26
C THR A 12 -1.87 8.72 -15.90
N TYR A 13 -0.91 8.93 -15.01
CA TYR A 13 -0.84 8.29 -13.70
C TYR A 13 -2.11 8.62 -12.90
N ASP A 14 -2.99 7.63 -12.74
CA ASP A 14 -4.24 7.80 -12.00
C ASP A 14 -3.98 7.58 -10.50
N ILE A 15 -3.77 8.68 -9.78
CA ILE A 15 -3.49 8.65 -8.35
C ILE A 15 -4.62 8.02 -7.53
N LYS A 16 -5.86 8.03 -8.03
CA LYS A 16 -7.00 7.40 -7.33
C LYS A 16 -6.99 5.88 -7.45
N LYS A 17 -6.29 5.34 -8.45
CA LYS A 17 -6.07 3.90 -8.64
C LYS A 17 -4.78 3.42 -7.96
N GLN A 18 -3.99 4.33 -7.38
CA GLN A 18 -2.84 3.96 -6.58
C GLN A 18 -3.31 3.36 -5.27
N TRP A 19 -2.65 2.27 -4.88
CA TRP A 19 -2.96 1.58 -3.63
C TRP A 19 -2.78 2.48 -2.39
N HIS A 20 -1.92 3.50 -2.48
CA HIS A 20 -1.70 4.51 -1.46
C HIS A 20 -2.92 5.41 -1.16
N TRP A 21 -3.84 5.56 -2.12
CA TRP A 21 -4.95 6.51 -1.99
C TRP A 21 -5.90 6.12 -0.85
N GLY A 22 -6.24 7.10 0.00
CA GLY A 22 -7.14 6.88 1.14
C GLY A 22 -6.57 5.97 2.22
N ARG A 23 -5.23 5.82 2.29
CA ARG A 23 -4.55 5.02 3.30
C ARG A 23 -3.61 5.85 4.16
N ALA A 24 -3.60 5.58 5.46
CA ALA A 24 -2.56 6.03 6.38
C ALA A 24 -1.30 5.19 6.13
N MET A 25 -0.28 5.82 5.56
CA MET A 25 0.97 5.18 5.21
C MET A 25 1.92 5.14 6.41
N ARG A 26 2.63 4.03 6.57
CA ARG A 26 3.75 3.88 7.49
C ARG A 26 4.86 3.06 6.85
N GLU A 27 6.08 3.30 7.29
CA GLU A 27 7.23 2.50 6.92
C GLU A 27 7.54 1.49 8.04
N LEU A 28 7.84 0.24 7.67
CA LEU A 28 8.11 -0.87 8.58
C LEU A 28 9.34 -1.64 8.10
N ARG A 29 10.02 -2.33 9.01
CA ARG A 29 11.14 -3.21 8.66
C ARG A 29 10.60 -4.57 8.25
N ILE A 30 11.08 -5.11 7.12
CA ILE A 30 10.63 -6.41 6.58
C ILE A 30 10.94 -7.56 7.54
N ALA A 31 12.09 -7.52 8.21
CA ALA A 31 12.56 -8.59 9.10
C ALA A 31 11.58 -8.90 10.25
N ASP A 32 10.81 -7.91 10.70
CA ASP A 32 9.84 -8.07 11.81
C ASP A 32 8.61 -8.90 11.39
N PHE A 33 8.42 -9.10 10.08
CA PHE A 33 7.25 -9.75 9.48
C PHE A 33 7.64 -10.93 8.59
N LEU A 34 8.92 -11.31 8.57
CA LEU A 34 9.42 -12.42 7.78
C LEU A 34 9.28 -13.72 8.56
N LYS A 35 8.44 -14.64 8.08
CA LYS A 35 8.24 -15.96 8.69
C LYS A 35 8.52 -17.04 7.66
N GLU A 36 9.46 -17.93 7.97
CA GLU A 36 9.84 -19.06 7.08
C GLU A 36 10.19 -18.59 5.65
N GLY A 37 10.85 -17.44 5.53
CA GLY A 37 11.22 -16.85 4.24
C GLY A 37 10.07 -16.18 3.48
N ARG A 38 8.87 -16.09 4.07
CA ARG A 38 7.71 -15.40 3.49
C ARG A 38 7.37 -14.16 4.30
N LEU A 39 7.19 -13.05 3.60
CA LEU A 39 6.70 -11.82 4.21
C LEU A 39 5.21 -11.94 4.46
N LEU A 40 4.80 -11.91 5.74
CA LEU A 40 3.42 -11.97 6.18
C LEU A 40 3.11 -10.79 7.08
N LEU A 41 2.33 -9.86 6.55
CA LEU A 41 1.87 -8.68 7.26
C LEU A 41 0.48 -8.92 7.87
N PRO A 42 0.31 -8.76 9.20
CA PRO A 42 -0.98 -8.90 9.86
C PRO A 42 -2.01 -7.83 9.45
N GLY A 43 -3.30 -8.16 9.57
CA GLY A 43 -4.40 -7.30 9.12
C GLY A 43 -4.56 -5.99 9.91
N GLU A 44 -4.02 -5.94 11.12
CA GLU A 44 -4.00 -4.77 11.99
C GLU A 44 -3.24 -3.60 11.35
N TYR A 45 -2.24 -3.90 10.51
CA TYR A 45 -1.41 -2.91 9.83
C TYR A 45 -2.05 -2.40 8.53
N THR A 46 -2.89 -3.20 7.87
CA THR A 46 -3.47 -2.91 6.55
C THR A 46 -4.92 -2.39 6.63
N GLY A 47 -5.65 -2.78 7.69
CA GLY A 47 -7.07 -2.48 7.85
C GLY A 47 -8.00 -3.19 6.88
N GLU A 48 -7.48 -4.09 6.03
CA GLU A 48 -8.25 -4.86 5.01
C GLU A 48 -8.07 -6.38 5.17
N GLY A 49 -7.14 -6.83 6.02
CA GLY A 49 -6.80 -8.24 6.22
C GLY A 49 -5.30 -8.51 6.06
N PRO A 50 -4.85 -9.74 6.37
CA PRO A 50 -3.45 -10.12 6.24
C PRO A 50 -2.99 -9.96 4.78
N ALA A 51 -1.74 -9.55 4.60
CA ALA A 51 -1.14 -9.36 3.29
C ALA A 51 0.20 -10.09 3.17
N THR A 52 0.49 -10.55 1.96
CA THR A 52 1.76 -11.20 1.62
C THR A 52 2.36 -10.52 0.39
N ASP A 53 3.67 -10.62 0.24
CA ASP A 53 4.32 -10.25 -1.01
C ASP A 53 3.87 -11.19 -2.15
N ASP A 54 3.53 -10.61 -3.30
CA ASP A 54 3.19 -11.34 -4.53
C ASP A 54 4.43 -11.80 -5.35
N GLY A 55 5.63 -11.56 -4.81
CA GLY A 55 6.91 -11.91 -5.43
C GLY A 55 7.47 -10.81 -6.33
N THR A 56 6.74 -9.71 -6.51
CA THR A 56 7.21 -8.51 -7.21
C THR A 56 7.54 -7.36 -6.25
N GLY A 57 7.42 -7.60 -4.94
CA GLY A 57 7.53 -6.59 -3.90
C GLY A 57 6.18 -5.90 -3.61
N ALA A 58 5.07 -6.31 -4.21
CA ALA A 58 3.75 -5.75 -3.89
C ALA A 58 3.07 -6.56 -2.79
N LEU A 59 2.70 -5.89 -1.69
CA LEU A 59 1.96 -6.53 -0.59
C LEU A 59 0.47 -6.55 -0.92
N ARG A 60 -0.11 -7.75 -1.04
CA ARG A 60 -1.50 -7.96 -1.40
C ARG A 60 -2.24 -8.76 -0.34
N THR A 61 -3.47 -8.36 -0.05
CA THR A 61 -4.38 -9.16 0.78
C THR A 61 -4.90 -10.37 0.01
N VAL A 62 -5.55 -11.31 0.71
CA VAL A 62 -6.27 -12.45 0.09
C VAL A 62 -7.29 -11.97 -0.96
N GLY A 63 -7.88 -10.80 -0.77
CA GLY A 63 -8.80 -10.17 -1.74
C GLY A 63 -8.12 -9.53 -2.96
N GLY A 64 -6.81 -9.68 -3.12
CA GLY A 64 -6.04 -9.14 -4.24
C GLY A 64 -5.74 -7.64 -4.17
N ILE A 65 -6.19 -6.96 -3.10
CA ILE A 65 -5.98 -5.53 -2.88
C ILE A 65 -4.52 -5.31 -2.51
N GLN A 66 -3.83 -4.47 -3.27
CA GLN A 66 -2.51 -4.01 -2.87
C GLN A 66 -2.64 -3.03 -1.70
N VAL A 67 -1.86 -3.27 -0.65
CA VAL A 67 -1.87 -2.50 0.60
C VAL A 67 -0.48 -2.03 1.00
N GLY A 68 0.54 -2.40 0.24
CA GLY A 68 1.91 -2.06 0.54
C GLY A 68 2.89 -2.36 -0.59
N ALA A 69 4.14 -2.00 -0.36
CA ALA A 69 5.26 -2.34 -1.20
C ALA A 69 6.51 -2.61 -0.33
N ALA A 70 7.19 -3.72 -0.59
CA ALA A 70 8.42 -4.13 0.05
C ALA A 70 9.62 -3.74 -0.82
N ASN A 71 10.64 -3.17 -0.18
CA ASN A 71 11.95 -2.92 -0.76
C ASN A 71 12.98 -3.80 -0.03
N TYR A 72 13.33 -4.93 -0.64
CA TYR A 72 14.28 -5.88 -0.08
C TYR A 72 15.73 -5.39 -0.12
N GLU A 73 16.06 -4.41 -0.97
CA GLU A 73 17.40 -3.80 -1.00
C GLU A 73 17.66 -2.99 0.26
N THR A 74 16.64 -2.27 0.75
CA THR A 74 16.73 -1.46 1.97
C THR A 74 16.27 -2.22 3.22
N GLY A 75 15.59 -3.35 3.06
CA GLY A 75 14.97 -4.10 4.16
C GLY A 75 13.73 -3.42 4.75
N MET A 76 13.16 -2.45 4.03
CA MET A 76 12.01 -1.64 4.47
C MET A 76 10.79 -1.91 3.60
N MET A 77 9.60 -1.69 4.14
CA MET A 77 8.35 -1.75 3.39
C MET A 77 7.43 -0.61 3.76
N TRP A 78 6.72 -0.10 2.75
CA TRP A 78 5.61 0.82 2.94
C TRP A 78 4.31 0.04 3.07
N VAL A 79 3.52 0.39 4.07
CA VAL A 79 2.22 -0.23 4.35
C VAL A 79 1.18 0.85 4.54
N GLY A 80 0.06 0.70 3.84
CA GLY A 80 -1.11 1.56 3.95
C GLY A 80 -2.25 0.90 4.72
N ARG A 81 -2.65 1.51 5.85
CA ARG A 81 -3.90 1.18 6.53
C ARG A 81 -5.05 1.96 5.90
N LYS A 82 -6.16 1.29 5.55
CA LYS A 82 -7.37 1.99 5.10
C LYS A 82 -7.83 3.02 6.15
N LEU A 83 -8.04 4.27 5.73
CA LEU A 83 -8.58 5.31 6.58
C LEU A 83 -10.07 5.02 6.87
N ARG A 84 -10.47 5.21 8.12
CA ARG A 84 -11.84 5.14 8.64
C ARG A 84 -12.34 6.54 8.97
N GLU A 85 -13.65 6.66 9.10
CA GLU A 85 -14.26 7.87 9.63
C GLU A 85 -13.69 8.15 11.04
N GLY A 86 -13.15 9.35 11.25
CA GLY A 86 -12.44 9.74 12.46
C GLY A 86 -10.91 9.54 12.45
N ASP A 87 -10.32 8.86 11.45
CA ASP A 87 -8.85 8.72 11.35
C ASP A 87 -8.17 10.01 10.88
N LEU A 88 -8.89 10.83 10.10
CA LEU A 88 -8.40 12.14 9.67
C LEU A 88 -8.84 13.20 10.68
N PRO A 89 -7.95 14.14 11.05
CA PRO A 89 -8.34 15.25 11.89
C PRO A 89 -9.50 16.00 11.25
N SER A 90 -10.52 16.29 12.05
CA SER A 90 -11.60 17.19 11.65
C SER A 90 -10.99 18.53 11.25
N LYS A 91 -11.54 19.11 10.17
CA LYS A 91 -11.10 20.41 9.65
C LYS A 91 -10.94 21.40 10.81
N PRO A 92 -9.78 22.08 10.97
CA PRO A 92 -9.63 23.08 12.01
C PRO A 92 -10.64 24.20 11.75
N GLY A 93 -11.65 24.33 12.64
CA GLY A 93 -12.70 25.35 12.56
C GLY A 93 -14.14 24.86 12.71
N GLY A 94 -14.40 23.57 12.85
CA GLY A 94 -15.73 23.08 13.26
C GLY A 94 -15.85 23.13 14.78
N ALA A 95 -16.46 24.20 15.31
CA ALA A 95 -16.82 24.27 16.72
C ALA A 95 -17.58 22.98 17.10
N ALA A 96 -17.11 22.29 18.13
CA ALA A 96 -17.88 21.26 18.80
C ALA A 96 -19.13 21.94 19.36
N ALA A 97 -20.28 21.70 18.72
CA ALA A 97 -21.57 22.09 19.26
C ALA A 97 -21.82 21.21 20.50
N ASN A 98 -21.60 21.79 21.68
CA ASN A 98 -22.26 21.39 22.92
C ASN A 98 -23.30 22.47 23.24
#